data_AF-A0A8J2KEQ1-F1
#
_entry.id   AF-A0A8J2KEQ1-F1
#
_cell.length_a   1.000
_cell.length_b   1.000
_cell.length_c   1.000
_cell.angle_alpha   90.00
_cell.angle_beta   90.00
_cell.angle_gamma   90.00
#
_symmetry.space_group_name_H-M   'P 1'
#
loop_
_entity.id
_entity.type
_entity.pdbx_description
1 polymer ?
#
loop_
_entity_poly.entity_id
_entity_poly.type
_entity_poly.pdbx_seq_one_letter_code
_entity_poly.pdbx_strand_id
1 'polypeptide(L)'
;MYDEFGNYIGPDLDSDDEEEEIHQDDEADYDDDDMDADEAVEEEPAGMSSAIVLHEDKKYYPSALEVYGPDVETIVQEEDAQPLTEPIIKPVRKIKFEHIEKELPRTNYDME
;
A
#
# COMPACT_ATOMS: atom_id res chain seq x y z
N MET A 1 33.99 -9.89 -12.85
CA MET A 1 33.62 -9.06 -11.67
C MET A 1 32.51 -8.10 -12.09
N TYR A 2 31.72 -7.54 -11.18
CA TYR A 2 30.70 -6.53 -11.49
C TYR A 2 31.02 -5.21 -10.76
N ASP A 3 30.76 -4.07 -11.39
CA ASP A 3 30.91 -2.73 -10.77
C ASP A 3 29.79 -2.44 -9.76
N GLU A 4 29.87 -1.31 -9.03
CA GLU A 4 28.83 -0.90 -8.07
C GLU A 4 27.47 -0.56 -8.71
N PHE A 5 27.40 -0.58 -10.04
CA PHE A 5 26.19 -0.35 -10.82
C PHE A 5 25.63 -1.65 -11.43
N GLY A 6 26.26 -2.80 -11.16
CA GLY A 6 25.80 -4.12 -11.62
C GLY A 6 26.20 -4.47 -13.06
N ASN A 7 27.11 -3.72 -13.69
CA ASN A 7 27.64 -4.05 -15.01
C ASN A 7 28.84 -5.00 -14.90
N TYR A 8 28.96 -5.97 -15.81
CA TYR A 8 30.05 -6.96 -15.79
C TYR A 8 31.35 -6.38 -16.36
N ILE A 9 32.39 -6.26 -15.54
CA ILE A 9 33.72 -5.72 -15.91
C ILE A 9 34.73 -6.84 -16.27
N GLY A 10 34.31 -8.10 -16.37
CA GLY A 10 35.23 -9.20 -16.68
C GLY A 10 36.24 -9.51 -15.57
N PRO A 11 37.09 -10.55 -15.72
CA PRO A 11 38.28 -10.77 -14.90
C PRO A 11 39.47 -9.94 -15.44
N ASP A 12 40.36 -9.50 -14.54
CA ASP A 12 41.56 -8.72 -14.89
C ASP A 12 42.52 -9.57 -15.75
N LEU A 13 42.35 -9.51 -17.07
CA LEU A 13 43.32 -10.06 -18.01
C LEU A 13 44.46 -9.04 -18.15
N ASP A 14 45.58 -9.29 -17.47
CA ASP A 14 46.85 -8.60 -17.72
C ASP A 14 47.27 -8.86 -19.18
N SER A 15 47.06 -7.91 -20.10
CA SER A 15 47.90 -7.66 -21.29
C SER A 15 47.42 -6.40 -22.05
N ASP A 16 48.26 -5.37 -21.96
CA ASP A 16 48.32 -4.16 -22.78
C ASP A 16 48.49 -4.53 -24.28
N ASP A 17 47.42 -4.47 -25.08
CA ASP A 17 47.43 -3.88 -26.43
C ASP A 17 46.00 -3.84 -27.02
N GLU A 18 45.70 -2.69 -27.64
CA GLU A 18 44.65 -2.44 -28.64
C GLU A 18 43.19 -2.26 -28.15
N GLU A 19 42.86 -0.99 -27.88
CA GLU A 19 41.64 -0.27 -28.28
C GLU A 19 40.30 -1.02 -28.10
N GLU A 20 39.64 -0.74 -26.96
CA GLU A 20 38.27 -1.18 -26.64
C GLU A 20 37.24 -0.43 -27.51
N GLU A 21 37.14 -0.82 -28.79
CA GLU A 21 36.03 -0.51 -29.67
C GLU A 21 34.86 -1.45 -29.30
N ILE A 22 34.11 -1.02 -28.28
CA ILE A 22 32.69 -1.35 -28.12
C ILE A 22 32.00 -1.20 -29.49
N HIS A 23 31.63 -2.30 -30.17
CA HIS A 23 30.40 -2.43 -30.95
C HIS A 23 30.21 -3.83 -31.55
N GLN A 24 29.04 -4.41 -31.24
CA GLN A 24 28.16 -5.27 -32.07
C GLN A 24 28.73 -6.52 -32.74
N ASP A 25 28.15 -7.67 -32.43
CA ASP A 25 27.25 -8.31 -33.39
C ASP A 25 26.40 -9.41 -32.74
N ASP A 26 25.10 -9.30 -33.01
CA ASP A 26 24.06 -10.30 -32.81
C ASP A 26 24.37 -11.58 -33.59
N GLU A 27 24.70 -12.69 -32.92
CA GLU A 27 24.32 -14.02 -33.41
C GLU A 27 24.42 -15.09 -32.31
N ALA A 28 23.28 -15.36 -31.66
CA ALA A 28 23.06 -16.61 -30.94
C ALA A 28 21.63 -17.07 -31.23
N ASP A 29 21.55 -17.99 -32.19
CA ASP A 29 20.47 -18.94 -32.46
C ASP A 29 19.89 -19.50 -31.15
N TYR A 30 18.65 -19.12 -30.83
CA TYR A 30 17.81 -19.79 -29.85
C TYR A 30 16.57 -20.34 -30.56
N ASP A 31 16.70 -21.59 -31.01
CA ASP A 31 15.60 -22.53 -31.10
C ASP A 31 15.39 -23.12 -29.69
N ASP A 32 14.40 -22.61 -28.95
CA ASP A 32 13.70 -23.38 -27.92
C ASP A 32 12.33 -22.73 -27.66
N ASP A 33 11.31 -23.50 -28.01
CA ASP A 33 9.87 -23.34 -27.77
C ASP A 33 9.52 -22.65 -26.43
N ASP A 34 9.06 -21.40 -26.48
CA ASP A 34 7.96 -20.91 -25.62
C ASP A 34 7.46 -19.53 -26.10
N MET A 35 6.95 -19.47 -27.34
CA MET A 35 6.03 -18.40 -27.72
C MET A 35 4.65 -18.73 -27.17
N ASP A 36 4.46 -18.56 -25.85
CA ASP A 36 3.13 -18.39 -25.29
C ASP A 36 2.62 -17.02 -25.76
N ALA A 37 1.81 -17.10 -26.80
CA ALA A 37 1.19 -16.00 -27.48
C ALA A 37 0.13 -15.35 -26.58
N ASP A 38 0.56 -14.44 -25.71
CA ASP A 38 -0.31 -13.43 -25.09
C ASP A 38 0.32 -12.03 -25.21
N GLU A 39 0.99 -11.78 -26.33
CA GLU A 39 1.21 -10.43 -26.83
C GLU A 39 -0.13 -9.89 -27.36
N ALA A 40 -1.01 -9.53 -26.42
CA ALA A 40 -2.07 -8.59 -26.68
C ALA A 40 -1.39 -7.24 -26.98
N VAL A 41 -1.02 -7.05 -28.25
CA VAL A 41 -0.69 -5.74 -28.81
C VAL A 41 -1.96 -4.89 -28.71
N GLU A 42 -2.20 -4.29 -27.55
CA GLU A 42 -3.07 -3.13 -27.48
C GLU A 42 -2.44 -2.05 -28.38
N GLU A 43 -3.20 -1.63 -29.37
CA GLU A 43 -2.89 -0.51 -30.24
C GLU A 43 -2.81 0.76 -29.38
N GLU A 44 -1.65 0.97 -28.76
CA GLU A 44 -1.33 2.15 -27.96
C GLU A 44 -1.46 3.41 -28.85
N PRO A 45 -2.26 4.42 -28.45
CA PRO A 45 -2.37 5.64 -29.23
C PRO A 45 -0.99 6.32 -29.28
N ALA A 46 -0.44 6.44 -30.49
CA ALA A 46 0.82 7.09 -30.80
C ALA A 46 0.92 8.47 -30.13
N GLY A 47 1.60 8.53 -28.98
CA GLY A 47 1.71 9.75 -28.18
C GLY A 47 2.17 9.55 -26.74
N MET A 48 2.21 8.31 -26.22
CA MET A 48 2.69 8.05 -24.86
C MET A 48 4.20 7.79 -24.90
N SER A 49 4.98 8.77 -24.43
CA SER A 49 6.41 8.60 -24.14
C SER A 49 6.60 7.30 -23.36
N SER A 50 7.53 6.43 -23.78
CA SER A 50 7.93 5.21 -23.07
C SER A 50 8.56 5.56 -21.71
N ALA A 51 7.72 6.01 -20.78
CA ALA A 51 8.12 6.41 -19.44
C ALA A 51 8.19 5.15 -18.58
N ILE A 52 9.39 4.83 -18.12
CA ILE A 52 9.63 3.68 -17.24
C ILE A 52 9.00 3.97 -15.87
N VAL A 53 8.22 3.03 -15.35
CA VAL A 53 7.63 3.09 -14.01
C VAL A 53 8.58 2.41 -13.02
N LEU A 54 8.93 3.12 -11.94
CA LEU A 54 9.74 2.55 -10.86
C LEU A 54 8.99 1.41 -10.16
N HIS A 55 9.71 0.45 -9.59
CA HIS A 55 9.08 -0.71 -8.94
C HIS A 55 8.20 -0.32 -7.74
N GLU A 56 8.49 0.80 -7.08
CA GLU A 56 7.69 1.33 -5.95
C GLU A 56 6.37 1.95 -6.41
N ASP A 57 6.34 2.48 -7.63
CA ASP A 57 5.17 3.13 -8.24
C ASP A 57 4.32 2.17 -9.07
N LYS A 58 4.69 0.88 -9.12
CA LYS A 58 3.96 -0.13 -9.88
C LYS A 58 2.61 -0.41 -9.23
N LYS A 59 1.55 0.17 -9.79
CA LYS A 59 0.15 -0.06 -9.39
C LYS A 59 -0.33 -1.38 -9.98
N TYR A 60 -0.60 -2.36 -9.12
CA TYR A 60 -1.07 -3.69 -9.52
C TYR A 60 -2.60 -3.81 -9.61
N TYR A 61 -3.32 -2.91 -8.92
CA TYR A 61 -4.77 -2.98 -8.82
C TYR A 61 -5.41 -1.66 -9.28
N PRO A 62 -6.57 -1.73 -9.96
CA PRO A 62 -7.32 -0.55 -10.33
C PRO A 62 -7.83 0.19 -9.09
N SER A 63 -8.10 1.47 -9.25
CA SER A 63 -8.65 2.30 -8.17
C SER A 63 -10.10 1.91 -7.86
N ALA A 64 -10.55 2.18 -6.62
CA ALA A 64 -11.92 1.86 -6.21
C ALA A 64 -12.99 2.58 -7.06
N LEU A 65 -12.68 3.79 -7.55
CA LEU A 65 -13.56 4.56 -8.43
C LEU A 65 -13.78 3.86 -9.78
N GLU A 66 -12.73 3.27 -10.36
CA GLU A 66 -12.81 2.58 -11.65
C GLU A 66 -13.62 1.28 -11.53
N VAL A 67 -13.57 0.62 -10.38
CA VAL A 67 -14.29 -0.64 -10.13
C VAL A 67 -15.78 -0.40 -9.86
N TYR A 68 -16.13 0.60 -9.03
CA TYR A 68 -17.52 0.81 -8.59
C TYR A 68 -18.26 1.93 -9.33
N GLY A 69 -17.54 2.85 -9.97
CA GLY A 69 -18.11 4.01 -10.67
C GLY A 69 -18.42 5.21 -9.76
N PRO A 70 -18.79 6.35 -10.35
CA PRO A 70 -18.98 7.62 -9.62
C PRO A 70 -20.24 7.67 -8.74
N ASP A 71 -21.20 6.76 -8.96
CA ASP A 71 -22.46 6.73 -8.21
C ASP A 71 -22.33 6.06 -6.83
N VAL A 72 -21.18 5.45 -6.54
CA VAL A 72 -20.89 4.73 -5.29
C VAL A 72 -19.81 5.45 -4.50
N GLU A 73 -20.11 5.83 -3.26
CA GLU A 73 -19.12 6.43 -2.37
C GLU A 73 -18.23 5.33 -1.75
N THR A 74 -16.96 5.34 -2.12
CA THR A 74 -15.95 4.43 -1.56
C THR A 74 -15.20 5.12 -0.43
N ILE A 75 -15.49 4.76 0.82
CA ILE A 75 -14.83 5.31 2.02
C ILE A 75 -13.79 4.30 2.52
N VAL A 76 -12.55 4.76 2.72
CA VAL A 76 -11.48 3.97 3.36
C VAL A 76 -11.31 4.47 4.80
N GLN A 77 -11.47 3.57 5.78
CA GLN A 77 -11.26 3.86 7.21
C GLN A 77 -10.17 2.95 7.75
N GLU A 78 -8.98 3.50 7.97
CA GLU A 78 -7.82 2.76 8.47
C GLU A 78 -7.83 2.60 9.99
N GLU A 79 -8.42 3.56 10.69
CA GLU A 79 -8.48 3.58 12.16
C GLU A 79 -9.92 3.69 12.67
N ASP A 80 -10.14 3.15 13.87
CA ASP A 80 -11.43 3.19 14.55
C ASP A 80 -11.78 4.60 15.02
N ALA A 81 -13.04 5.01 14.84
CA ALA A 81 -13.55 6.28 15.34
C ALA A 81 -13.78 6.32 16.86
N GLN A 82 -13.76 5.16 17.54
CA GLN A 82 -13.98 5.05 18.98
C GLN A 82 -12.94 4.14 19.62
N PRO A 83 -12.26 4.58 20.69
CA PRO A 83 -11.32 3.72 21.40
C PRO A 83 -12.07 2.62 22.18
N LEU A 84 -11.40 1.48 22.40
CA LEU A 84 -11.95 0.36 23.19
C LEU A 84 -12.35 0.71 24.63
N THR A 85 -11.88 1.83 25.16
CA THR A 85 -12.23 2.33 26.49
C THR A 85 -13.62 2.96 26.55
N GLU A 86 -14.14 3.45 25.42
CA GLU A 86 -15.48 4.02 25.32
C GLU A 86 -16.49 2.94 24.89
N PRO A 87 -17.54 2.65 25.68
CA PRO A 87 -18.55 1.70 25.28
C PRO A 87 -19.46 2.30 24.21
N ILE A 88 -19.87 1.47 23.24
CA ILE A 88 -20.82 1.85 22.17
C ILE A 88 -22.13 2.39 22.77
N ILE A 89 -22.65 1.72 23.81
CA ILE A 89 -23.84 2.17 24.54
C ILE A 89 -23.40 2.66 25.92
N LYS A 90 -23.56 3.96 26.17
CA LYS A 90 -23.18 4.58 27.45
C LYS A 90 -24.05 4.05 28.59
N PRO A 91 -23.45 3.51 29.68
CA PRO A 91 -24.22 3.06 30.83
C PRO A 91 -24.82 4.25 31.59
N VAL A 92 -25.95 4.03 32.25
CA VAL A 92 -26.61 5.05 33.08
C VAL A 92 -25.78 5.33 34.32
N ARG A 93 -25.08 6.47 34.35
CA ARG A 93 -24.28 6.91 35.50
C ARG A 93 -25.11 7.80 36.43
N LYS A 94 -25.35 7.34 37.65
CA LYS A 94 -25.94 8.17 38.72
C LYS A 94 -24.81 8.83 39.49
N ILE A 95 -24.49 10.07 39.15
CA ILE A 95 -23.43 10.80 39.83
C ILE A 95 -23.99 11.41 41.12
N LYS A 96 -23.61 10.85 42.27
CA LYS A 96 -23.89 11.39 43.59
C LYS A 96 -22.56 11.92 44.14
N PHE A 97 -22.41 13.24 44.16
CA PHE A 97 -21.20 13.89 44.68
C PHE A 97 -21.28 14.15 46.18
N GLU A 98 -22.49 14.26 46.72
CA GLU A 98 -22.76 14.50 48.13
C GLU A 98 -23.66 13.38 48.70
N HIS A 99 -23.46 13.05 49.97
CA HIS A 99 -24.29 12.07 50.66
C HIS A 99 -25.64 12.72 51.00
N ILE A 100 -26.62 12.54 50.13
CA ILE A 100 -28.01 12.92 50.40
C ILE A 100 -28.72 11.67 50.92
N GLU A 101 -29.04 11.68 52.21
CA GLU A 101 -29.94 10.70 52.81
C GLU A 101 -31.33 10.88 52.19
N LYS A 102 -31.75 9.92 51.37
CA LYS A 102 -33.06 9.97 50.70
C LYS A 102 -34.21 9.57 51.62
N GLU A 103 -33.89 8.80 52.65
CA GLU A 103 -34.86 8.27 53.59
C GLU A 103 -34.66 8.99 54.93
N LEU A 104 -35.77 9.47 55.50
CA LEU A 104 -35.75 10.12 56.80
C LEU A 104 -35.33 9.10 57.87
N PRO A 105 -34.30 9.38 58.68
CA PRO A 105 -33.91 8.48 59.76
C PRO A 105 -35.03 8.40 60.81
N ARG A 106 -35.13 7.25 61.48
CA ARG A 106 -36.06 7.10 62.61
C ARG A 106 -35.64 8.04 63.74
N THR A 107 -36.47 9.03 64.05
CA THR A 107 -36.28 9.94 65.18
C THR A 107 -37.10 9.44 66.37
N ASN A 108 -36.59 9.65 67.60
CA ASN A 108 -37.30 9.31 68.84
C ASN A 108 -38.37 10.36 69.23
N TYR A 109 -38.49 11.43 68.43
CA TYR A 109 -39.43 12.52 68.62
C TYR A 109 -40.40 12.56 67.44
N ASP A 110 -41.69 12.65 67.75
CA ASP A 110 -42.76 12.89 66.79
C ASP A 110 -43.01 14.40 66.71
N MET A 111 -43.10 14.96 65.50
CA MET A 111 -43.29 16.41 65.26
C MET A 111 -44.73 16.90 65.53
N GLU A 112 -45.54 16.11 66.25
CA GLU A 112 -46.93 16.44 66.59
C GLU A 112 -47.01 17.21 67.94
#